data_AF-D6PBA0-F1
#
_entry.id   AF-D6PBA0-F1
#
_cell.length_a   1.000
_cell.length_b   1.000
_cell.length_c   1.000
_cell.angle_alpha   90.00
_cell.angle_beta   90.00
_cell.angle_gamma   90.00
#
_symmetry.space_group_name_H-M   'P 1'
#
loop_
_entity.id
_entity.type
_entity.pdbx_description
1 polymer ?
#
loop_
_entity_poly.entity_id
_entity_poly.type
_entity_poly.pdbx_seq_one_letter_code
_entity_poly.pdbx_strand_id
1 'polypeptide(L)'
;MRNHVSRWEDLPPGDWLANDEHGVHWFRADDGSHWYSVEDGYRLWEEENTQSIDNSKTQNRNKGINYEDFYDDYDSDDYDDDDTYVSGSFRRKKSLLPAILMLIIIGVVGASGYFFYDYITKEVPEPALYGQIYWDYSDNGFDVQEVNGLLFQQDEVTRFYPNLSEMCDQNPQIDESGQFCIREVDALNVWDRGDYYEACEPELITCVHLYIQEKGMTIYDPEWENCADIVGSIEKPELVADDEGRLNPTDEWMEQFYQIKSEIKYERPTVCDESFDV
;
A
#
# COMPACT_ATOMS: atom_id res chain seq x y z
N MET A 1 -0.66 30.98 12.33
CA MET A 1 -0.92 29.85 11.43
C MET A 1 -2.02 29.01 12.07
N ARG A 2 -2.84 28.32 11.27
CA ARG A 2 -3.75 27.30 11.83
C ARG A 2 -2.87 26.07 12.07
N ASN A 3 -2.90 25.49 13.26
CA ASN A 3 -2.09 24.31 13.62
C ASN A 3 -2.94 23.03 13.60
N HIS A 4 -4.19 23.15 13.12
CA HIS A 4 -5.15 22.07 12.98
C HIS A 4 -6.08 22.37 11.81
N VAL A 5 -6.40 21.33 11.05
CA VAL A 5 -7.42 21.32 9.99
C VAL A 5 -8.28 20.07 10.11
N SER A 6 -9.58 20.19 9.87
CA SER A 6 -10.53 19.09 10.09
C SER A 6 -10.61 18.10 8.92
N ARG A 7 -10.16 18.51 7.73
CA ARG A 7 -10.20 17.68 6.51
C ARG A 7 -8.88 17.86 5.76
N TRP A 8 -8.49 16.87 4.98
CA TRP A 8 -7.20 16.88 4.28
C TRP A 8 -7.17 17.93 3.16
N GLU A 9 -8.33 18.29 2.60
CA GLU A 9 -8.47 19.31 1.55
C GLU A 9 -8.12 20.72 2.04
N ASP A 10 -8.12 20.92 3.36
CA ASP A 10 -7.76 22.17 4.00
C ASP A 10 -6.25 22.25 4.32
N LEU A 11 -5.47 21.21 4.01
CA LEU A 11 -4.01 21.22 4.16
C LEU A 11 -3.36 22.21 3.17
N PRO A 12 -2.23 22.83 3.53
CA PRO A 12 -1.45 23.62 2.58
C PRO A 12 -1.01 22.77 1.37
N PRO A 13 -0.68 23.39 0.23
CA PRO A 13 -0.05 22.67 -0.88
C PRO A 13 1.20 21.91 -0.42
N GLY A 14 1.38 20.69 -0.90
CA GLY A 14 2.46 19.80 -0.49
C GLY A 14 2.23 18.36 -0.91
N ASP A 15 3.06 17.47 -0.35
CA ASP A 15 3.11 16.06 -0.69
C ASP A 15 2.73 15.18 0.50
N TRP A 16 2.04 14.08 0.23
CA TRP A 16 1.85 13.02 1.20
C TRP A 16 3.16 12.28 1.46
N LEU A 17 3.46 12.04 2.72
CA LEU A 17 4.52 11.16 3.17
C LEU A 17 3.93 9.78 3.47
N ALA A 18 4.80 8.78 3.54
CA ALA A 18 4.35 7.45 3.88
C ALA A 18 3.79 7.37 5.30
N ASN A 19 2.78 6.53 5.46
CA ASN A 19 2.20 6.26 6.76
C ASN A 19 3.24 5.55 7.65
N ASP A 20 3.24 5.90 8.94
CA ASP A 20 4.08 5.19 9.89
C ASP A 20 3.49 3.82 10.27
N GLU A 21 4.26 3.06 11.05
CA GLU A 21 3.89 1.72 11.55
C GLU A 21 2.61 1.71 12.42
N HIS A 22 2.10 2.88 12.81
CA HIS A 22 0.87 3.06 13.57
C HIS A 22 -0.31 3.53 12.70
N GLY A 23 -0.12 3.62 11.38
CA GLY A 23 -1.15 4.05 10.43
C GLY A 23 -1.40 5.56 10.45
N VAL A 24 -0.49 6.36 11.03
CA VAL A 24 -0.60 7.83 11.00
C VAL A 24 -0.24 8.32 9.61
N HIS A 25 -1.11 9.14 9.03
CA HIS A 25 -0.90 9.76 7.72
C HIS A 25 -0.05 11.01 7.90
N TRP A 26 1.08 11.06 7.20
CA TRP A 26 2.00 12.17 7.28
C TRP A 26 1.92 13.02 6.00
N PHE A 27 1.97 14.33 6.14
CA PHE A 27 1.89 15.28 5.02
C PHE A 27 2.96 16.36 5.19
N ARG A 28 3.69 16.65 4.12
CA ARG A 28 4.73 17.68 4.11
C ARG A 28 4.30 18.80 3.18
N ALA A 29 4.01 19.95 3.76
CA ALA A 29 3.69 21.16 3.02
C ALA A 29 4.95 21.70 2.29
N ASP A 30 4.74 22.46 1.23
CA ASP A 30 5.79 23.09 0.41
C ASP A 30 6.70 24.03 1.23
N ASP A 31 6.22 24.55 2.36
CA ASP A 31 6.98 25.38 3.29
C ASP A 31 7.90 24.57 4.24
N GLY A 32 7.93 23.25 4.09
CA GLY A 32 8.71 22.31 4.90
C GLY A 32 8.03 21.92 6.21
N SER A 33 6.82 22.40 6.48
CA SER A 33 6.06 22.02 7.67
C SER A 33 5.45 20.62 7.53
N HIS A 34 5.50 19.85 8.62
CA HIS A 34 5.01 18.48 8.64
C HIS A 34 3.66 18.45 9.36
N TRP A 35 2.75 17.63 8.88
CA TRP A 35 1.40 17.46 9.40
C TRP A 35 1.15 15.97 9.57
N TYR A 36 0.39 15.61 10.60
CA TYR A 36 0.09 14.21 10.90
C TYR A 36 -1.39 14.04 11.21
N SER A 37 -1.95 12.89 10.84
CA SER A 37 -3.36 12.59 11.11
C SER A 37 -3.62 12.34 12.59
N VAL A 38 -4.79 12.78 13.02
CA VAL A 38 -5.37 12.58 14.34
C VAL A 38 -6.86 12.30 14.19
N GLU A 39 -7.52 11.85 15.27
CA GLU A 39 -8.96 11.51 15.23
C GLU A 39 -9.86 12.63 14.70
N ASP A 40 -9.47 13.90 14.86
CA ASP A 40 -10.24 15.08 14.46
C ASP A 40 -9.68 15.82 13.23
N GLY A 41 -8.83 15.17 12.42
CA GLY A 41 -8.27 15.71 11.18
C GLY A 41 -6.75 15.66 11.15
N TYR A 42 -6.09 16.80 10.91
CA TYR A 42 -4.64 16.88 10.78
C TYR A 42 -4.07 17.99 11.65
N ARG A 43 -2.96 17.69 12.32
CA ARG A 43 -2.25 18.64 13.19
C ARG A 43 -0.84 18.89 12.68
N LEU A 44 -0.39 20.12 12.86
CA LEU A 44 0.98 20.49 12.56
C LEU A 44 1.92 19.79 13.55
N TRP A 45 2.89 19.06 13.03
CA TRP A 45 3.97 18.47 13.80
C TRP A 45 4.96 19.57 14.17
N GLU A 46 4.96 19.91 15.45
CA GLU A 46 5.99 20.75 16.06
C GLU A 46 6.97 19.79 16.75
N GLU A 47 8.27 19.89 16.43
CA GLU A 47 9.29 19.23 17.25
C GLU A 47 9.05 19.64 18.70
N GLU A 48 8.75 18.68 19.56
CA GLU A 48 8.75 18.91 21.00
C GLU A 48 10.15 19.35 21.41
N ASN A 49 10.37 20.67 21.46
CA ASN A 49 11.17 21.26 22.51
C ASN A 49 10.60 20.70 23.80
N THR A 50 11.35 19.80 24.42
CA THR A 50 11.22 19.36 25.80
C THR A 50 10.52 20.42 26.64
N GLN A 51 9.29 20.09 27.02
CA GLN A 51 8.47 20.77 28.03
C GLN A 51 9.01 22.12 28.51
N SER A 52 8.52 23.21 27.92
CA SER A 52 8.29 24.40 28.72
C SER A 52 7.22 24.06 29.76
N ILE A 53 7.64 23.57 30.92
CA ILE A 53 6.85 23.71 32.14
C ILE A 53 6.72 25.21 32.37
N ASP A 54 5.49 25.73 32.22
CA ASP A 54 5.15 27.09 32.60
C ASP A 54 5.39 27.25 34.10
N ASN A 55 6.50 27.89 34.44
CA ASN A 55 6.59 28.67 35.66
C ASN A 55 6.85 30.12 35.25
N SER A 56 5.78 30.78 34.83
CA SER A 56 5.57 32.20 35.00
C SER A 56 6.29 32.75 36.23
N LYS A 57 7.48 33.34 36.01
CA LYS A 57 7.97 34.52 36.74
C LYS A 57 9.28 35.06 36.17
N THR A 58 9.14 36.29 35.65
CA THR A 58 10.12 37.39 35.72
C THR A 58 11.32 37.38 34.77
N GLN A 59 11.15 38.16 33.68
CA GLN A 59 12.04 39.21 33.17
C GLN A 59 13.57 39.06 33.21
N ASN A 60 14.15 39.35 32.03
CA ASN A 60 15.40 40.07 31.77
C ASN A 60 16.74 39.35 32.01
N ARG A 61 17.42 38.96 30.92
CA ARG A 61 18.55 39.73 30.34
C ARG A 61 19.23 38.98 29.18
N ASN A 62 19.46 39.71 28.09
CA ASN A 62 20.40 39.36 27.02
C ASN A 62 21.80 39.03 27.56
N LYS A 63 22.38 37.88 27.16
CA LYS A 63 23.82 37.77 26.84
C LYS A 63 24.12 36.42 26.18
N GLY A 64 24.76 36.45 25.02
CA GLY A 64 25.23 35.25 24.31
C GLY A 64 26.38 34.54 25.05
N ILE A 65 26.50 33.24 24.79
CA ILE A 65 27.50 32.32 25.36
C ILE A 65 27.87 31.37 24.21
N ASN A 66 28.99 31.57 23.48
CA ASN A 66 30.35 31.04 23.67
C ASN A 66 30.43 29.60 24.21
N TYR A 67 30.65 28.64 23.29
CA TYR A 67 30.75 27.21 23.57
C TYR A 67 32.18 26.81 23.97
N GLU A 68 32.60 27.17 25.18
CA GLU A 68 33.73 26.54 25.86
C GLU A 68 33.40 26.53 27.36
N ASP A 69 32.86 25.40 27.86
CA ASP A 69 32.83 24.95 29.28
C ASP A 69 31.63 24.02 29.51
N PHE A 70 31.75 22.72 29.24
CA PHE A 70 30.95 21.69 29.93
C PHE A 70 31.46 20.26 29.69
N TYR A 71 32.61 19.92 30.27
CA TYR A 71 32.92 18.54 30.63
C TYR A 71 33.73 18.59 31.92
N ASP A 72 33.04 18.76 33.05
CA ASP A 72 33.53 18.44 34.39
C ASP A 72 32.34 18.53 35.35
N ASP A 73 31.66 17.41 35.61
CA ASP A 73 31.18 17.07 36.97
C ASP A 73 30.68 15.62 37.02
N TYR A 74 31.54 14.71 37.47
CA TYR A 74 31.12 13.44 38.07
C TYR A 74 31.66 13.46 39.50
N ASP A 75 30.90 14.05 40.40
CA ASP A 75 31.13 13.93 41.84
C ASP A 75 30.50 12.61 42.30
N SER A 76 31.37 11.64 42.59
CA SER A 76 31.01 10.37 43.21
C SER A 76 31.58 10.39 44.62
N ASP A 77 30.67 10.28 45.58
CA ASP A 77 30.90 10.43 47.01
C ASP A 77 32.02 9.53 47.56
N ASP A 78 32.74 10.15 48.49
CA ASP A 78 33.94 9.77 49.22
C ASP A 78 33.72 8.62 50.24
N TYR A 79 34.73 7.75 50.43
CA TYR A 79 35.13 7.18 51.74
C TYR A 79 36.49 6.43 51.63
N ASP A 80 37.48 7.02 52.32
CA ASP A 80 38.47 6.39 53.21
C ASP A 80 39.68 5.59 52.66
N ASP A 81 40.84 6.28 52.73
CA ASP A 81 42.02 5.96 53.56
C ASP A 81 43.33 5.42 52.93
N ASP A 82 44.41 6.05 53.41
CA ASP A 82 45.84 5.73 53.45
C ASP A 82 46.76 5.86 52.21
N ASP A 83 47.43 7.01 52.17
CA ASP A 83 48.81 7.34 51.78
C ASP A 83 49.74 6.19 51.30
N THR A 84 50.31 6.34 50.08
CA THR A 84 51.77 6.29 49.87
C THR A 84 52.19 6.63 48.43
N TYR A 85 53.13 7.57 48.29
CA TYR A 85 53.82 7.92 47.05
C TYR A 85 54.62 6.74 46.49
N VAL A 86 54.31 6.28 45.27
CA VAL A 86 55.28 5.59 44.40
C VAL A 86 55.15 6.10 42.97
N SER A 87 56.24 6.68 42.48
CA SER A 87 56.44 7.16 41.12
C SER A 87 56.32 6.03 40.08
N GLY A 88 55.37 6.17 39.15
CA GLY A 88 55.13 5.21 38.07
C GLY A 88 54.98 5.88 36.71
N SER A 89 55.89 5.55 35.79
CA SER A 89 55.93 6.05 34.41
C SER A 89 54.73 5.57 33.57
N PHE A 90 53.94 6.50 33.02
CA PHE A 90 52.81 6.18 32.14
C PHE A 90 53.28 5.81 30.73
N ARG A 91 53.29 4.51 30.40
CA ARG A 91 53.29 4.03 29.01
C ARG A 91 51.86 4.15 28.44
N ARG A 92 51.63 5.12 27.53
CA ARG A 92 50.41 5.19 26.71
C ARG A 92 50.28 3.93 25.84
N LYS A 93 49.32 3.06 26.15
CA LYS A 93 48.81 2.06 25.19
C LYS A 93 47.85 2.77 24.23
N LYS A 94 48.11 2.71 22.92
CA LYS A 94 47.22 3.23 21.87
C LYS A 94 45.99 2.31 21.80
N SER A 95 44.83 2.81 22.21
CA SER A 95 43.56 2.09 22.10
C SER A 95 43.02 2.19 20.66
N LEU A 96 42.65 1.05 20.07
CA LEU A 96 42.12 0.93 18.70
C LEU A 96 40.61 1.20 18.60
N LEU A 97 39.96 1.57 19.71
CA LEU A 97 38.52 1.83 19.78
C LEU A 97 37.97 2.92 18.83
N PRO A 98 38.68 4.04 18.51
CA PRO A 98 38.08 5.10 17.68
C PRO A 98 37.97 4.73 16.18
N ALA A 99 38.73 3.74 15.69
CA ALA A 99 38.69 3.32 14.30
C ALA A 99 37.47 2.43 13.98
N ILE A 100 36.98 1.67 14.96
CA ILE A 100 35.83 0.77 14.80
C ILE A 100 34.52 1.57 14.76
N LEU A 101 34.41 2.63 15.57
CA LEU A 101 33.25 3.53 15.58
C LEU A 101 33.06 4.28 14.25
N MET A 102 34.15 4.74 13.63
CA MET A 102 34.09 5.41 12.31
C MET A 102 33.63 4.47 11.18
N LEU A 103 34.02 3.19 11.22
CA LEU A 103 33.60 2.20 10.21
C LEU A 103 32.11 1.83 10.35
N ILE A 104 31.59 1.80 11.58
CA ILE A 104 30.15 1.57 11.81
C ILE A 104 29.32 2.73 11.26
N ILE A 105 29.75 3.99 11.47
CA ILE A 105 29.01 5.16 10.97
C ILE A 105 28.98 5.19 9.43
N ILE A 106 30.10 4.89 8.77
CA ILE A 106 30.17 4.85 7.29
C ILE A 106 29.35 3.67 6.73
N GLY A 107 29.36 2.51 7.41
CA GLY A 107 28.55 1.36 7.01
C GLY A 107 27.04 1.58 7.18
N VAL A 108 26.63 2.25 8.26
CA VAL A 108 25.22 2.56 8.55
C VAL A 108 24.68 3.64 7.60
N VAL A 109 25.46 4.67 7.28
CA VAL A 109 25.05 5.71 6.32
C VAL A 109 25.02 5.19 4.87
N GLY A 110 25.96 4.31 4.50
CA GLY A 110 25.98 3.70 3.17
C GLY A 110 24.83 2.72 2.93
N ALA A 111 24.46 1.92 3.95
CA ALA A 111 23.32 1.00 3.85
C ALA A 111 21.98 1.75 3.86
N SER A 112 21.80 2.72 4.77
CA SER A 112 20.58 3.52 4.82
C SER A 112 20.34 4.29 3.52
N GLY A 113 21.37 4.88 2.91
CA GLY A 113 21.24 5.54 1.61
C GLY A 113 20.77 4.64 0.47
N TYR A 114 21.17 3.36 0.46
CA TYR A 114 20.71 2.39 -0.54
C TYR A 114 19.26 1.97 -0.31
N PHE A 115 18.84 1.77 0.95
CA PHE A 115 17.44 1.48 1.28
C PHE A 115 16.52 2.69 1.07
N PHE A 116 17.00 3.91 1.36
CA PHE A 116 16.28 5.13 1.03
C PHE A 116 16.18 5.27 -0.48
N TYR A 117 17.26 5.16 -1.24
CA TYR A 117 17.21 5.23 -2.71
C TYR A 117 16.26 4.19 -3.30
N ASP A 118 16.36 2.91 -2.91
CA ASP A 118 15.42 1.85 -3.33
C ASP A 118 13.97 2.17 -2.93
N TYR A 119 13.74 2.84 -1.80
CA TYR A 119 12.42 3.25 -1.36
C TYR A 119 11.83 4.44 -2.17
N ILE A 120 12.64 5.45 -2.52
CA ILE A 120 12.18 6.61 -3.32
C ILE A 120 12.23 6.37 -4.83
N THR A 121 13.03 5.40 -5.29
CA THR A 121 13.15 5.07 -6.72
C THR A 121 12.52 3.74 -7.10
N LYS A 122 11.86 3.04 -6.17
CA LYS A 122 10.93 1.98 -6.54
C LYS A 122 9.86 2.62 -7.40
N GLU A 123 9.96 2.39 -8.71
CA GLU A 123 8.83 2.42 -9.62
C GLU A 123 7.67 1.79 -8.86
N VAL A 124 6.58 2.54 -8.64
CA VAL A 124 5.38 2.02 -7.98
C VAL A 124 5.04 0.74 -8.73
N PRO A 125 5.22 -0.44 -8.11
CA PRO A 125 5.08 -1.69 -8.85
C PRO A 125 3.66 -1.72 -9.39
N GLU A 126 3.53 -1.92 -10.71
CA GLU A 126 2.21 -2.08 -11.31
C GLU A 126 1.47 -3.18 -10.53
N PRO A 127 0.21 -2.92 -10.11
CA PRO A 127 -0.58 -3.92 -9.41
C PRO A 127 -0.51 -5.25 -10.14
N ALA A 128 -0.30 -6.33 -9.39
CA ALA A 128 -0.17 -7.68 -9.96
C ALA A 128 -1.40 -8.14 -10.77
N LEU A 129 -2.50 -7.38 -10.69
CA LEU A 129 -3.73 -7.59 -11.41
C LEU A 129 -3.82 -6.90 -12.79
N TYR A 130 -2.81 -6.11 -13.18
CA TYR A 130 -2.80 -5.41 -14.47
C TYR A 130 -2.21 -6.28 -15.58
N GLY A 131 -2.59 -5.98 -16.82
CA GLY A 131 -1.95 -6.53 -18.02
C GLY A 131 -2.44 -7.90 -18.49
N GLN A 132 -3.45 -8.48 -17.85
CA GLN A 132 -4.14 -9.68 -18.33
C GLN A 132 -5.66 -9.57 -18.21
N ILE A 133 -6.37 -10.38 -18.99
CA ILE A 133 -7.83 -10.49 -18.91
C ILE A 133 -8.16 -11.63 -17.95
N TYR A 134 -9.00 -11.33 -16.97
CA TYR A 134 -9.61 -12.31 -16.08
C TYR A 134 -10.98 -12.71 -16.63
N TRP A 135 -11.19 -14.00 -16.78
CA TRP A 135 -12.41 -14.57 -17.32
C TRP A 135 -13.26 -15.15 -16.20
N ASP A 136 -14.57 -14.95 -16.33
CA ASP A 136 -15.58 -15.62 -15.52
C ASP A 136 -16.63 -16.25 -16.42
N TYR A 137 -17.24 -17.32 -15.92
CA TYR A 137 -18.38 -17.97 -16.56
C TYR A 137 -19.44 -18.16 -15.48
N SER A 138 -20.41 -17.26 -15.49
CA SER A 138 -21.44 -17.13 -14.47
C SER A 138 -22.73 -16.55 -15.07
N ASP A 139 -23.80 -16.59 -14.28
CA ASP A 139 -25.06 -15.97 -14.65
C ASP A 139 -24.89 -14.45 -14.78
N ASN A 140 -25.27 -13.89 -15.93
CA ASN A 140 -25.18 -12.45 -16.20
C ASN A 140 -26.30 -11.63 -15.51
N GLY A 141 -27.15 -12.26 -14.69
CA GLY A 141 -28.29 -11.63 -14.01
C GLY A 141 -29.60 -11.69 -14.80
N PHE A 142 -29.59 -12.33 -15.97
CA PHE A 142 -30.77 -12.57 -16.81
C PHE A 142 -31.09 -14.07 -16.96
N ASP A 143 -30.66 -14.89 -16.00
CA ASP A 143 -30.77 -16.35 -16.02
C ASP A 143 -30.02 -16.98 -17.22
N VAL A 144 -28.96 -16.32 -17.70
CA VAL A 144 -28.12 -16.78 -18.81
C VAL A 144 -26.66 -16.83 -18.34
N GLN A 145 -26.06 -18.02 -18.42
CA GLN A 145 -24.64 -18.18 -18.18
C GLN A 145 -23.85 -17.75 -19.41
N GLU A 146 -22.94 -16.80 -19.23
CA GLU A 146 -22.12 -16.27 -20.31
C GLU A 146 -20.68 -16.11 -19.82
N VAL A 147 -19.73 -16.17 -20.77
CA VAL A 147 -18.34 -15.86 -20.47
C VAL A 147 -18.12 -14.36 -20.51
N ASN A 148 -17.56 -13.81 -19.44
CA ASN A 148 -17.28 -12.39 -19.29
C ASN A 148 -15.80 -12.18 -18.99
N GLY A 149 -15.22 -11.09 -19.47
CA GLY A 149 -13.82 -10.74 -19.25
C GLY A 149 -13.67 -9.42 -18.51
N LEU A 150 -12.66 -9.31 -17.67
CA LEU A 150 -12.25 -8.09 -16.96
C LEU A 150 -10.76 -7.84 -17.20
N LEU A 151 -10.42 -6.67 -17.73
CA LEU A 151 -9.04 -6.18 -17.83
C LEU A 151 -8.90 -4.95 -16.96
N PHE A 152 -8.06 -5.07 -15.94
CA PHE A 152 -7.77 -3.95 -15.05
C PHE A 152 -6.58 -3.16 -15.57
N GLN A 153 -6.74 -1.84 -15.57
CA GLN A 153 -5.73 -0.87 -15.94
C GLN A 153 -5.71 0.24 -14.88
N GLN A 154 -4.75 1.17 -15.00
CA GLN A 154 -4.48 2.17 -13.96
C GLN A 154 -5.72 3.02 -13.61
N ASP A 155 -6.46 3.48 -14.62
CA ASP A 155 -7.58 4.40 -14.45
C ASP A 155 -8.88 3.90 -15.11
N GLU A 156 -8.89 2.66 -15.61
CA GLU A 156 -10.06 2.05 -16.23
C GLU A 156 -10.15 0.54 -15.94
N VAL A 157 -11.37 0.02 -15.92
CA VAL A 157 -11.63 -1.42 -16.04
C VAL A 157 -12.37 -1.66 -17.34
N THR A 158 -11.74 -2.44 -18.22
CA THR A 158 -12.34 -2.84 -19.48
C THR A 158 -13.10 -4.16 -19.29
N ARG A 159 -14.40 -4.16 -19.59
CA ARG A 159 -15.27 -5.33 -19.53
C ARG A 159 -15.52 -5.90 -20.93
N PHE A 160 -15.45 -7.21 -21.05
CA PHE A 160 -15.71 -7.96 -22.29
C PHE A 160 -16.97 -8.79 -22.11
N TYR A 161 -17.94 -8.61 -22.99
CA TYR A 161 -19.16 -9.41 -23.05
C TYR A 161 -19.29 -10.04 -24.44
N PRO A 162 -19.91 -11.21 -24.59
CA PRO A 162 -20.19 -11.78 -25.91
C PRO A 162 -20.97 -10.77 -26.77
N ASN A 163 -20.65 -10.62 -28.05
CA ASN A 163 -21.22 -9.55 -28.90
C ASN A 163 -22.75 -9.62 -29.12
N LEU A 164 -23.40 -10.73 -28.73
CA LEU A 164 -24.85 -10.92 -28.73
C LEU A 164 -25.47 -10.80 -27.32
N SER A 165 -24.67 -10.50 -26.31
CA SER A 165 -25.12 -10.34 -24.92
C SER A 165 -26.00 -9.10 -24.77
N GLU A 166 -26.98 -9.20 -23.87
CA GLU A 166 -27.82 -8.07 -23.48
C GLU A 166 -27.03 -6.95 -22.76
N MET A 167 -25.80 -7.25 -22.34
CA MET A 167 -24.88 -6.30 -21.71
C MET A 167 -24.21 -5.34 -22.69
N CYS A 168 -24.29 -5.60 -24.01
CA CYS A 168 -23.73 -4.73 -25.05
C CYS A 168 -24.60 -3.48 -25.29
N ASP A 169 -23.95 -2.34 -25.52
CA ASP A 169 -24.64 -1.11 -25.92
C ASP A 169 -25.22 -1.22 -27.34
N GLN A 170 -26.11 -0.28 -27.73
CA GLN A 170 -26.73 -0.29 -29.07
C GLN A 170 -25.72 -0.15 -30.22
N ASN A 171 -24.59 0.52 -29.98
CA ASN A 171 -23.46 0.66 -30.91
C ASN A 171 -22.18 0.27 -30.16
N PRO A 172 -21.98 -1.02 -29.90
CA PRO A 172 -20.88 -1.46 -29.06
C PRO A 172 -19.56 -1.30 -29.79
N GLN A 173 -18.50 -0.96 -29.05
CA GLN A 173 -17.14 -1.19 -29.53
C GLN A 173 -16.92 -2.69 -29.57
N ILE A 174 -16.52 -3.21 -30.72
CA ILE A 174 -16.25 -4.64 -30.90
C ILE A 174 -14.75 -4.85 -30.90
N ASP A 175 -14.32 -5.92 -30.25
CA ASP A 175 -12.93 -6.32 -30.23
C ASP A 175 -12.41 -6.83 -31.59
N GLU A 176 -11.10 -7.07 -31.68
CA GLU A 176 -10.48 -7.46 -32.94
C GLU A 176 -10.97 -8.80 -33.49
N SER A 177 -11.41 -9.73 -32.63
CA SER A 177 -11.95 -11.02 -33.09
C SER A 177 -13.39 -10.92 -33.58
N GLY A 178 -14.08 -9.82 -33.30
CA GLY A 178 -15.48 -9.65 -33.66
C GLY A 178 -16.44 -10.36 -32.69
N GLN A 179 -15.95 -11.01 -31.64
CA GLN A 179 -16.73 -11.90 -30.78
C GLN A 179 -17.17 -11.25 -29.47
N PHE A 180 -16.48 -10.20 -29.03
CA PHE A 180 -16.80 -9.51 -27.78
C PHE A 180 -17.12 -8.04 -28.04
N CYS A 181 -18.15 -7.54 -27.35
CA CYS A 181 -18.30 -6.11 -27.15
C CYS A 181 -17.49 -5.68 -25.92
N ILE A 182 -16.93 -4.48 -26.03
CA ILE A 182 -16.06 -3.86 -25.04
C ILE A 182 -16.83 -2.72 -24.38
N ARG A 183 -16.76 -2.66 -23.05
CA ARG A 183 -17.28 -1.54 -22.25
C ARG A 183 -16.21 -1.09 -21.27
N GLU A 184 -15.84 0.17 -21.36
CA GLU A 184 -14.95 0.84 -20.41
C GLU A 184 -15.81 1.41 -19.28
N VAL A 185 -15.42 1.12 -18.04
CA VAL A 185 -16.00 1.75 -16.86
C VAL A 185 -14.89 2.45 -16.09
N ASP A 186 -15.20 3.62 -15.52
CA ASP A 186 -14.25 4.39 -14.71
C ASP A 186 -13.68 3.49 -13.62
N ALA A 187 -12.35 3.54 -13.43
CA ALA A 187 -11.67 2.63 -12.53
C ALA A 187 -12.20 2.70 -11.10
N LEU A 188 -12.22 1.51 -10.50
CA LEU A 188 -12.24 1.36 -9.06
C LEU A 188 -11.00 2.06 -8.50
N ASN A 189 -11.15 2.79 -7.40
CA ASN A 189 -9.97 3.19 -6.64
C ASN A 189 -9.40 1.91 -6.03
N VAL A 190 -8.18 1.53 -6.43
CA VAL A 190 -7.51 0.30 -5.97
C VAL A 190 -6.42 0.67 -4.96
N TRP A 191 -6.51 0.14 -3.75
CA TRP A 191 -5.50 0.30 -2.70
C TRP A 191 -4.87 -1.03 -2.32
N ASP A 192 -3.55 -1.08 -2.31
CA ASP A 192 -2.81 -2.23 -1.78
C ASP A 192 -2.92 -2.27 -0.25
N ARG A 193 -3.46 -3.36 0.29
CA ARG A 193 -3.58 -3.62 1.73
C ARG A 193 -2.55 -4.64 2.23
N GLY A 194 -1.62 -5.06 1.38
CA GLY A 194 -0.58 -6.06 1.66
C GLY A 194 -1.01 -7.48 1.29
N ASP A 195 -2.11 -7.96 1.87
CA ASP A 195 -2.61 -9.32 1.64
C ASP A 195 -3.65 -9.41 0.51
N TYR A 196 -4.25 -8.29 0.14
CA TYR A 196 -5.24 -8.14 -0.93
C TYR A 196 -5.24 -6.69 -1.43
N TYR A 197 -5.90 -6.45 -2.56
CA TYR A 197 -6.23 -5.10 -3.01
C TYR A 197 -7.67 -4.77 -2.65
N GLU A 198 -7.91 -3.61 -2.05
CA GLU A 198 -9.26 -3.09 -1.87
C GLU A 198 -9.64 -2.27 -3.10
N ALA A 199 -10.75 -2.59 -3.74
CA ALA A 199 -11.25 -1.88 -4.91
C ALA A 199 -12.63 -1.31 -4.61
N CYS A 200 -12.75 0.01 -4.53
CA CYS A 200 -14.03 0.69 -4.27
C CYS A 200 -14.52 1.43 -5.51
N GLU A 201 -15.81 1.32 -5.76
CA GLU A 201 -16.47 2.13 -6.78
C GLU A 201 -16.62 3.56 -6.26
N PRO A 202 -16.23 4.60 -7.02
CA PRO A 202 -16.25 5.97 -6.50
C PRO A 202 -17.66 6.49 -6.20
N GLU A 203 -18.69 5.95 -6.88
CA GLU A 203 -20.08 6.39 -6.73
C GLU A 203 -20.91 5.53 -5.77
N LEU A 204 -20.51 4.27 -5.58
CA LEU A 204 -21.18 3.31 -4.71
C LEU A 204 -20.22 3.04 -3.54
N ILE A 205 -20.66 3.22 -2.30
CA ILE A 205 -19.84 3.02 -1.08
C ILE A 205 -19.45 1.52 -0.89
N THR A 206 -19.59 0.72 -1.95
CA THR A 206 -19.27 -0.70 -2.04
C THR A 206 -17.81 -0.87 -2.41
N CYS A 207 -17.11 -1.64 -1.59
CA CYS A 207 -15.71 -2.00 -1.77
C CYS A 207 -15.60 -3.52 -1.77
N VAL A 208 -14.79 -4.06 -2.67
CA VAL A 208 -14.50 -5.50 -2.72
C VAL A 208 -13.02 -5.73 -2.43
N HIS A 209 -12.70 -6.90 -1.90
CA HIS A 209 -11.32 -7.34 -1.67
C HIS A 209 -10.90 -8.28 -2.79
N LEU A 210 -9.79 -7.97 -3.46
CA LEU A 210 -9.21 -8.73 -4.55
C LEU A 210 -7.97 -9.49 -4.06
N TYR A 211 -8.10 -10.81 -3.90
CA TYR A 211 -7.00 -11.70 -3.53
C TYR A 211 -6.37 -12.27 -4.79
N ILE A 212 -5.21 -11.74 -5.18
CA ILE A 212 -4.53 -12.14 -6.42
C ILE A 212 -3.74 -13.42 -6.21
N GLN A 213 -3.96 -14.42 -7.06
CA GLN A 213 -3.27 -15.71 -7.08
C GLN A 213 -2.55 -15.90 -8.43
N GLU A 214 -1.69 -16.91 -8.55
CA GLU A 214 -0.89 -17.15 -9.75
C GLU A 214 -1.76 -17.36 -11.03
N LYS A 215 -2.91 -18.00 -10.86
CA LYS A 215 -3.78 -18.38 -11.98
C LYS A 215 -5.10 -17.63 -12.03
N GLY A 216 -5.29 -16.59 -11.22
CA GLY A 216 -6.53 -15.83 -11.18
C GLY A 216 -6.65 -14.96 -9.95
N MET A 217 -7.87 -14.71 -9.52
CA MET A 217 -8.12 -14.04 -8.25
C MET A 217 -9.44 -14.50 -7.62
N THR A 218 -9.50 -14.38 -6.31
CA THR A 218 -10.75 -14.49 -5.54
C THR A 218 -11.19 -13.08 -5.17
N ILE A 219 -12.42 -12.72 -5.55
CA ILE A 219 -13.09 -11.49 -5.13
C ILE A 219 -13.93 -11.84 -3.91
N TYR A 220 -13.73 -11.11 -2.81
CA TYR A 220 -14.57 -11.18 -1.63
C TYR A 220 -15.37 -9.89 -1.50
N ASP A 221 -16.68 -10.03 -1.31
CA ASP A 221 -17.56 -8.91 -1.00
C ASP A 221 -17.84 -8.90 0.51
N PRO A 222 -17.33 -7.91 1.26
CA PRO A 222 -17.56 -7.80 2.69
C PRO A 222 -19.02 -7.50 3.07
N GLU A 223 -19.83 -6.93 2.17
CA GLU A 223 -21.24 -6.63 2.44
C GLU A 223 -22.11 -7.88 2.33
N TRP A 224 -21.81 -8.74 1.36
CA TRP A 224 -22.57 -9.97 1.10
C TRP A 224 -21.95 -11.22 1.72
N GLU A 225 -20.75 -11.10 2.29
CA GLU A 225 -19.96 -12.20 2.86
C GLU A 225 -19.80 -13.39 1.89
N ASN A 226 -19.66 -13.09 0.59
CA ASN A 226 -19.55 -14.09 -0.46
C ASN A 226 -18.23 -13.95 -1.23
N CYS A 227 -17.85 -15.02 -1.92
CA CYS A 227 -16.65 -15.05 -2.74
C CYS A 227 -16.96 -15.51 -4.16
N ALA A 228 -16.29 -14.87 -5.12
CA ALA A 228 -16.32 -15.25 -6.53
C ALA A 228 -14.90 -15.48 -7.03
N ASP A 229 -14.67 -16.62 -7.68
CA ASP A 229 -13.38 -16.95 -8.27
C ASP A 229 -13.39 -16.65 -9.76
N ILE A 230 -12.44 -15.83 -10.20
CA ILE A 230 -12.27 -15.47 -11.61
C ILE A 230 -10.90 -15.95 -12.11
N VAL A 231 -10.89 -16.51 -13.32
CA VAL A 231 -9.75 -17.23 -13.88
C VAL A 231 -8.87 -16.27 -14.66
N GLY A 232 -7.59 -16.19 -14.27
CA GLY A 232 -6.54 -15.56 -15.05
C GLY A 232 -5.72 -16.61 -15.79
N SER A 233 -4.62 -16.18 -16.42
CA SER A 233 -3.62 -17.10 -17.01
C SER A 233 -4.20 -18.14 -17.99
N ILE A 234 -5.32 -17.83 -18.63
CA ILE A 234 -5.98 -18.62 -19.67
C ILE A 234 -6.10 -17.77 -20.92
N GLU A 235 -5.99 -18.40 -22.11
CA GLU A 235 -6.19 -17.68 -23.35
C GLU A 235 -7.64 -17.20 -23.47
N LYS A 236 -7.83 -16.14 -24.26
CA LYS A 236 -9.17 -15.65 -24.58
C LYS A 236 -10.00 -16.76 -25.25
N PRO A 237 -11.25 -17.01 -24.81
CA PRO A 237 -12.09 -18.05 -25.38
C PRO A 237 -12.45 -17.79 -26.84
N GLU A 238 -12.42 -18.85 -27.64
CA GLU A 238 -13.14 -18.89 -28.91
C GLU A 238 -14.63 -19.18 -28.63
N LEU A 239 -15.52 -18.37 -29.21
CA LEU A 239 -16.96 -18.54 -29.04
C LEU A 239 -17.59 -19.25 -30.23
N VAL A 240 -18.45 -20.22 -29.93
CA VAL A 240 -19.26 -20.98 -30.89
C VAL A 240 -20.74 -20.75 -30.61
N ALA A 241 -21.53 -20.62 -31.67
CA ALA A 241 -22.98 -20.48 -31.55
C ALA A 241 -23.63 -21.84 -31.26
N ASP A 242 -24.52 -21.89 -30.27
CA ASP A 242 -25.37 -23.06 -30.00
C ASP A 242 -26.62 -23.09 -30.91
N ASP A 243 -27.48 -24.10 -30.71
CA ASP A 243 -28.72 -24.27 -31.47
C ASP A 243 -29.72 -23.11 -31.30
N GLU A 244 -29.60 -22.34 -30.21
CA GLU A 244 -30.42 -21.16 -29.92
C GLU A 244 -29.75 -19.86 -30.40
N GLY A 245 -28.54 -19.95 -30.96
CA GLY A 245 -27.76 -18.81 -31.45
C GLY A 245 -26.98 -18.07 -30.36
N ARG A 246 -26.90 -18.61 -29.14
CA ARG A 246 -26.07 -18.05 -28.07
C ARG A 246 -24.60 -18.41 -28.27
N LEU A 247 -23.72 -17.48 -27.92
CA LEU A 247 -22.28 -17.66 -28.04
C LEU A 247 -21.72 -18.25 -26.75
N ASN A 248 -21.19 -19.47 -26.83
CA ASN A 248 -20.60 -20.18 -25.71
C ASN A 248 -19.12 -20.48 -25.99
N PRO A 249 -18.24 -20.55 -24.96
CA PRO A 249 -16.88 -21.04 -25.14
C PRO A 249 -16.86 -22.48 -25.67
N THR A 250 -15.75 -22.86 -26.29
CA THR A 250 -15.53 -24.27 -26.70
C THR A 250 -15.38 -25.19 -25.48
N ASP A 251 -15.74 -26.47 -25.64
CA ASP A 251 -15.60 -27.49 -24.58
C ASP A 251 -14.16 -27.59 -24.05
N GLU A 252 -13.17 -27.48 -24.93
CA GLU A 252 -11.74 -27.51 -24.57
C GLU A 252 -11.37 -26.32 -23.67
N TRP A 253 -11.88 -25.13 -23.98
CA TRP A 253 -11.66 -23.96 -23.16
C TRP A 253 -12.36 -24.11 -21.80
N MET A 254 -13.60 -24.61 -21.77
CA MET A 254 -14.35 -24.83 -20.53
C MET A 254 -13.67 -25.84 -19.61
N GLU A 255 -13.10 -26.91 -20.14
CA GLU A 255 -12.34 -27.90 -19.35
C GLU A 255 -11.12 -27.25 -18.68
N GLN A 256 -10.35 -26.45 -19.43
CA GLN A 256 -9.21 -25.70 -18.88
C GLN A 256 -9.65 -24.66 -17.84
N PHE A 257 -10.72 -23.92 -18.12
CA PHE A 257 -11.29 -22.93 -17.20
C PHE A 257 -11.66 -23.56 -15.86
N TYR A 258 -12.42 -24.66 -15.86
CA TYR A 258 -12.82 -25.33 -14.62
C TYR A 258 -11.65 -25.99 -13.88
N GLN A 259 -10.66 -26.49 -14.61
CA GLN A 259 -9.43 -26.99 -14.00
C GLN A 259 -8.72 -25.86 -13.23
N ILE A 260 -8.52 -24.70 -13.85
CA ILE A 260 -7.88 -23.55 -13.20
C ILE A 260 -8.74 -23.01 -12.05
N LYS A 261 -10.06 -22.86 -12.25
CA LYS A 261 -11.00 -22.42 -11.21
C LYS A 261 -10.93 -23.32 -9.97
N SER A 262 -10.72 -24.63 -10.14
CA SER A 262 -10.55 -25.56 -9.03
C SER A 262 -9.25 -25.37 -8.25
N GLU A 263 -8.18 -24.92 -8.92
CA GLU A 263 -6.88 -24.63 -8.29
C GLU A 263 -6.95 -23.33 -7.50
N ILE A 264 -7.54 -22.28 -8.09
CA ILE A 264 -7.87 -21.03 -7.39
C ILE A 264 -8.70 -21.32 -6.13
N LYS A 265 -9.71 -22.18 -6.26
CA LYS A 265 -10.56 -22.60 -5.14
C LYS A 265 -9.79 -23.21 -3.97
N TYR A 266 -8.69 -23.91 -4.24
CA TYR A 266 -7.85 -24.52 -3.21
C TYR A 266 -6.96 -23.48 -2.50
N GLU A 267 -6.62 -22.39 -3.18
CA GLU A 267 -5.74 -21.32 -2.70
C GLU A 267 -6.51 -20.10 -2.15
N ARG A 268 -7.83 -20.21 -2.00
CA ARG A 268 -8.68 -19.11 -1.50
C ARG A 268 -8.23 -18.64 -0.11
N PRO A 269 -8.42 -17.35 0.21
CA PRO A 269 -8.26 -16.88 1.58
C PRO A 269 -9.31 -17.54 2.49
N THR A 270 -8.96 -17.74 3.77
CA THR A 270 -9.84 -18.41 4.75
C THR A 270 -11.17 -17.70 4.97
N VAL A 271 -11.26 -16.41 4.66
CA VAL A 271 -12.52 -15.64 4.69
C VAL A 271 -13.58 -16.24 3.74
N CYS A 272 -13.14 -16.98 2.72
CA CYS A 272 -14.02 -17.63 1.75
C CYS A 272 -14.39 -19.09 2.11
N ASP A 273 -13.87 -19.66 3.20
CA ASP A 273 -14.12 -21.07 3.56
C ASP A 273 -15.59 -21.35 3.92
N GLU A 274 -16.29 -20.35 4.48
CA GLU A 274 -17.71 -20.45 4.85
C GLU A 274 -18.64 -19.72 3.85
N SER A 275 -18.08 -19.13 2.79
CA SER A 275 -18.84 -18.36 1.81
C SER A 275 -19.70 -19.27 0.93
N PHE A 276 -20.88 -18.76 0.54
CA PHE A 276 -21.66 -19.39 -0.52
C PHE A 276 -20.95 -19.15 -1.84
N ASP A 277 -20.61 -20.22 -2.56
CA ASP A 277 -20.17 -20.10 -3.95
C ASP A 277 -21.35 -19.47 -4.75
N VAL A 278 -21.12 -18.30 -5.36
CA VAL A 278 -22.07 -17.65 -6.28
C VAL A 278 -21.68 -17.95 -7.73
#